data_AF-A0A0C3NDH2-F1
#
_entry.id   AF-A0A0C3NDH2-F1
#
_cell.length_a   1.000
_cell.length_b   1.000
_cell.length_c   1.000
_cell.angle_alpha   90.00
_cell.angle_beta   90.00
_cell.angle_gamma   90.00
#
_symmetry.space_group_name_H-M   'P 1'
#
loop_
_entity.id
_entity.type
_entity.pdbx_description
1 polymer ?
#
loop_
_entity_poly.entity_id
_entity_poly.type
_entity_poly.pdbx_seq_one_letter_code
_entity_poly.pdbx_strand_id
1 'polypeptide(L)'
;MGHEYSDTNQSSHVDYDRQVNARAMMEELRVLRAKLDVTEDDDEQRALQEDVARKILWLCWCGICAEVDQLLPEVVSYIREEGNLLGLSEIRNIIERTSTNVDDDQAHLRRIMLDAGAGTSKHQLLLASRATEQIRWSATTMSRGTPTLDTQATIRGTNHQMPSISVECSQHVLASSSK
;
A
#
# COMPACT_ATOMS: atom_id res chain seq x y z
N MET A 1 -7.92 -1.92 49.50
CA MET A 1 -7.52 -1.27 48.24
C MET A 1 -6.71 -2.28 47.45
N GLY A 2 -7.39 -3.05 46.60
CA GLY A 2 -6.75 -3.99 45.69
C GLY A 2 -6.65 -3.32 44.32
N HIS A 3 -5.43 -3.25 43.78
CA HIS A 3 -5.21 -2.79 42.41
C HIS A 3 -5.44 -3.97 41.46
N GLU A 4 -6.58 -3.96 40.78
CA GLU A 4 -6.77 -4.67 39.52
C GLU A 4 -5.87 -4.01 38.46
N TYR A 5 -4.85 -4.74 38.02
CA TYR A 5 -4.13 -4.44 36.79
C TYR A 5 -4.77 -5.27 35.67
N SER A 6 -5.70 -4.66 34.94
CA SER A 6 -6.18 -5.18 33.66
C SER A 6 -5.16 -4.85 32.59
N ASP A 7 -4.14 -5.69 32.44
CA ASP A 7 -3.21 -5.62 31.32
C ASP A 7 -3.87 -6.27 30.11
N THR A 8 -4.62 -5.49 29.36
CA THR A 8 -5.16 -5.88 28.05
C THR A 8 -4.12 -5.59 26.99
N ASN A 9 -2.98 -6.29 27.08
CA ASN A 9 -2.06 -6.40 25.96
C ASN A 9 -2.66 -7.40 24.97
N GLN A 10 -3.68 -6.94 24.22
CA GLN A 10 -4.14 -7.60 23.00
C GLN A 10 -3.00 -7.52 21.99
N SER A 11 -2.01 -8.40 22.18
CA SER A 11 -1.15 -8.87 21.12
C SER A 11 -2.10 -9.44 20.07
N SER A 12 -2.34 -8.65 19.03
CA SER A 12 -3.02 -9.12 17.84
C SER A 12 -2.19 -10.29 17.34
N HIS A 13 -2.62 -11.50 17.69
CA HIS A 13 -2.13 -12.75 17.15
C HIS A 13 -2.50 -12.71 15.67
N VAL A 14 -1.65 -12.03 14.90
CA VAL A 14 -1.71 -12.02 13.45
C VAL A 14 -1.55 -13.49 13.09
N ASP A 15 -2.61 -14.05 12.53
CA ASP A 15 -2.65 -15.41 12.06
C ASP A 15 -1.70 -15.52 10.86
N TYR A 16 -0.41 -15.74 11.17
CA TYR A 16 0.64 -15.94 10.17
C TYR A 16 0.47 -17.28 9.45
N ASP A 17 -0.45 -18.13 9.91
CA ASP A 17 -0.85 -19.41 9.32
C ASP A 17 -1.75 -19.23 8.09
N ARG A 18 -1.69 -18.06 7.44
CA ARG A 18 -2.09 -17.91 6.04
C ARG A 18 -1.11 -18.74 5.23
N GLN A 19 -1.38 -20.04 5.15
CA GLN A 19 -0.64 -21.08 4.45
C GLN A 19 -0.05 -20.49 3.16
N VAL A 20 1.22 -20.10 3.24
CA VAL A 20 1.91 -19.46 2.13
C VAL A 20 2.07 -20.54 1.08
N ASN A 21 1.18 -20.54 0.09
CA ASN A 21 1.38 -21.33 -1.10
C ASN A 21 2.50 -20.65 -1.89
N ALA A 22 3.74 -20.93 -1.49
CA ALA A 22 4.95 -20.33 -2.05
C ALA A 22 5.00 -20.50 -3.57
N ARG A 23 4.48 -21.62 -4.08
CA ARG A 23 4.38 -21.88 -5.52
C ARG A 23 3.40 -20.93 -6.21
N ALA A 24 2.20 -20.75 -5.67
CA ALA A 24 1.22 -19.81 -6.21
C ALA A 24 1.74 -18.36 -6.15
N MET A 25 2.33 -17.96 -5.03
CA MET A 25 2.89 -16.62 -4.89
C MET A 25 4.09 -16.37 -5.82
N MET A 26 4.96 -17.35 -6.03
CA MET A 26 6.03 -17.24 -7.01
C MET A 26 5.49 -17.07 -8.43
N GLU A 27 4.39 -17.74 -8.77
CA GLU A 27 3.79 -17.59 -10.09
C GLU A 27 3.16 -16.20 -10.28
N GLU A 28 2.46 -15.70 -9.28
CA GLU A 28 1.97 -14.31 -9.30
C GLU A 28 3.12 -13.30 -9.45
N LEU A 29 4.25 -13.53 -8.77
CA LEU A 29 5.42 -12.67 -8.87
C LEU A 29 6.02 -12.70 -10.27
N ARG A 30 6.07 -13.86 -10.94
CA ARG A 30 6.46 -13.96 -12.36
C ARG A 30 5.53 -13.17 -13.26
N VAL A 31 4.22 -13.27 -13.05
CA VAL A 31 3.23 -12.51 -13.81
C VAL A 31 3.41 -11.01 -13.63
N LEU A 32 3.59 -10.54 -12.39
CA LEU A 32 3.83 -9.13 -12.10
C LEU A 32 5.14 -8.64 -12.72
N ARG A 33 6.19 -9.46 -12.69
CA ARG A 33 7.47 -9.14 -13.33
C ARG A 33 7.34 -9.03 -14.85
N ALA A 34 6.67 -9.98 -15.48
CA ALA A 34 6.43 -9.95 -16.92
C ALA A 34 5.61 -8.73 -17.35
N LYS A 35 4.61 -8.33 -16.54
CA LYS A 35 3.86 -7.08 -16.76
C LYS A 35 4.75 -5.87 -16.62
N LEU A 36 5.56 -5.81 -15.57
CA LEU A 36 6.48 -4.70 -15.32
C LEU A 36 7.46 -4.49 -16.48
N ASP A 37 7.94 -5.55 -17.10
CA ASP A 37 8.91 -5.49 -18.21
C ASP A 37 8.30 -4.93 -19.51
N VAL A 38 6.96 -4.92 -19.65
CA VAL A 38 6.26 -4.42 -20.84
C VAL A 38 5.51 -3.10 -20.61
N THR A 39 5.39 -2.62 -19.37
CA THR A 39 4.69 -1.38 -19.03
C THR A 39 5.55 -0.16 -19.33
N GLU A 40 5.02 0.78 -20.11
CA GLU A 40 5.66 2.06 -20.45
C GLU A 40 5.19 3.24 -19.59
N ASP A 41 4.02 3.14 -18.95
CA ASP A 41 3.48 4.20 -18.10
C ASP A 41 4.22 4.25 -16.76
N ASP A 42 4.93 5.36 -16.49
CA ASP A 42 5.80 5.52 -15.31
C ASP A 42 5.06 5.28 -13.98
N ASP A 43 3.81 5.75 -13.87
CA ASP A 43 3.00 5.59 -12.65
C ASP A 43 2.57 4.14 -12.44
N GLU A 44 2.17 3.45 -13.51
CA GLU A 44 1.86 2.03 -13.50
C GLU A 44 3.10 1.19 -13.21
N GLN A 45 4.23 1.53 -13.81
CA GLN A 45 5.52 0.89 -13.58
C GLN A 45 5.92 1.01 -12.10
N ARG A 46 5.81 2.20 -11.51
CA ARG A 46 6.08 2.42 -10.07
C ARG A 46 5.15 1.59 -9.19
N ALA A 47 3.85 1.53 -9.52
CA ALA A 47 2.89 0.72 -8.77
C ALA A 47 3.21 -0.79 -8.85
N LEU A 48 3.61 -1.28 -10.02
CA LEU A 48 4.03 -2.68 -10.22
C LEU A 48 5.33 -3.00 -9.49
N GLN A 49 6.33 -2.10 -9.50
CA GLN A 49 7.57 -2.26 -8.74
C GLN A 49 7.30 -2.40 -7.24
N GLU A 50 6.43 -1.55 -6.70
CA GLU A 50 6.03 -1.64 -5.30
C GLU A 50 5.31 -2.95 -4.97
N ASP A 51 4.42 -3.42 -5.85
CA ASP A 51 3.72 -4.70 -5.64
C ASP A 51 4.69 -5.90 -5.67
N VAL A 52 5.67 -5.88 -6.58
CA VAL A 52 6.73 -6.90 -6.64
C VAL A 52 7.59 -6.86 -5.37
N ALA A 53 8.08 -5.67 -4.98
CA ALA A 53 8.90 -5.51 -3.79
C ALA A 53 8.15 -5.96 -2.52
N ARG A 54 6.89 -5.55 -2.39
CA ARG A 54 6.01 -5.93 -1.28
C ARG A 54 5.82 -7.44 -1.18
N LYS A 55 5.60 -8.13 -2.31
CA LYS A 55 5.48 -9.60 -2.35
C LYS A 55 6.78 -10.32 -2.01
N ILE A 56 7.93 -9.84 -2.50
CA ILE A 56 9.24 -10.41 -2.15
C ILE A 56 9.47 -10.31 -0.65
N LEU A 57 9.26 -9.13 -0.08
CA LEU A 57 9.44 -8.90 1.35
C LEU A 57 8.55 -9.83 2.19
N TRP A 58 7.29 -9.97 1.80
CA TRP A 58 6.36 -10.89 2.47
C TRP A 58 6.83 -12.34 2.41
N LEU A 59 7.29 -12.83 1.25
CA LEU A 59 7.85 -14.17 1.13
C LEU A 59 9.07 -14.39 2.03
N CYS A 60 9.99 -13.42 2.08
CA CYS A 60 11.16 -13.48 2.97
C CYS A 60 10.74 -13.54 4.44
N TRP A 61 9.79 -12.70 4.84
CA TRP A 61 9.25 -12.71 6.20
C TRP A 61 8.64 -14.05 6.57
N CYS A 62 7.79 -14.61 5.70
CA CYS A 62 7.18 -15.91 5.94
C CYS A 62 8.23 -17.04 6.04
N GLY A 63 9.30 -16.98 5.25
CA GLY A 63 10.43 -17.92 5.35
C GLY A 63 11.11 -17.84 6.70
N ILE A 64 11.44 -16.63 7.17
CA ILE A 64 12.04 -16.42 8.49
C ILE A 64 11.11 -16.90 9.61
N CYS A 65 9.82 -16.57 9.55
CA CYS A 65 8.85 -17.04 10.54
C CYS A 65 8.80 -18.57 10.59
N ALA A 66 8.71 -19.23 9.43
CA ALA A 66 8.66 -20.68 9.36
C ALA A 66 9.92 -21.36 9.91
N GLU A 67 11.11 -20.77 9.70
CA GLU A 67 12.36 -21.26 10.28
C GLU A 67 12.42 -21.06 11.79
N VAL A 68 12.02 -19.86 12.27
CA VAL A 68 11.96 -19.56 13.71
C VAL A 68 10.97 -20.49 14.41
N ASP A 69 9.79 -20.71 13.84
CA ASP A 69 8.77 -21.59 14.44
C ASP A 69 9.23 -23.05 14.52
N GLN A 70 10.11 -23.50 13.61
CA GLN A 70 10.70 -24.84 13.64
C GLN A 70 11.87 -24.95 14.64
N LEU A 71 12.77 -23.96 14.64
CA LEU A 71 13.99 -24.00 15.45
C LEU A 71 13.76 -23.61 16.91
N LEU A 72 12.82 -22.71 17.18
CA LEU A 72 12.59 -22.21 18.53
C LEU A 72 12.19 -23.32 19.52
N PRO A 73 11.27 -24.24 19.20
CA PRO A 73 10.96 -25.37 20.09
C PRO A 73 12.17 -26.27 20.34
N GLU A 74 12.99 -26.53 19.31
CA GLU A 74 14.19 -27.35 19.41
C GLU A 74 15.21 -26.70 20.36
N VAL A 75 15.51 -25.41 20.17
CA VAL A 75 16.41 -24.65 21.05
C VAL A 75 15.89 -24.60 22.49
N VAL A 76 14.59 -24.37 22.68
CA VAL A 76 13.97 -24.34 24.02
C VAL A 76 14.06 -25.71 24.69
N SER A 77 13.82 -26.79 23.95
CA SER A 77 13.92 -28.17 24.46
C SER A 77 15.35 -28.50 24.89
N TYR A 78 16.33 -28.16 24.05
CA TYR A 78 17.75 -28.36 24.30
C TYR A 78 18.21 -27.64 25.58
N ILE A 79 17.88 -26.35 25.70
CA ILE A 79 18.28 -25.57 26.89
C ILE A 79 17.65 -26.13 28.17
N ARG A 80 16.41 -26.63 28.09
CA ARG A 80 15.71 -27.23 29.22
C ARG A 80 16.33 -28.56 29.64
N GLU A 81 16.75 -29.39 28.69
CA GLU A 81 17.44 -30.66 28.96
C GLU A 81 18.83 -30.43 29.56
N GLU A 82 19.56 -29.41 29.10
CA GLU A 82 20.89 -29.07 29.60
C GLU A 82 20.86 -28.29 30.93
N GLY A 83 19.67 -27.90 31.41
CA GLY A 83 19.49 -27.14 32.64
C GLY A 83 20.03 -25.70 32.59
N ASN A 84 20.30 -25.18 31.38
CA ASN A 84 20.93 -23.87 31.18
C ASN A 84 19.91 -22.72 31.20
N LEU A 85 19.26 -22.51 32.36
CA LEU A 85 18.28 -21.43 32.54
C LEU A 85 18.86 -20.02 32.28
N LEU A 86 20.19 -19.87 32.38
CA LEU A 86 20.90 -18.64 32.03
C LEU A 86 20.80 -18.34 30.53
N GLY A 87 20.89 -19.36 29.66
CA GLY A 87 20.74 -19.20 28.21
C GLY A 87 19.36 -18.66 27.80
N LEU A 88 18.27 -19.13 28.44
CA LEU A 88 16.92 -18.58 28.21
C LEU A 88 16.80 -17.12 28.66
N SER A 89 17.42 -16.79 29.80
CA SER A 89 17.45 -15.41 30.31
C SER A 89 18.23 -14.48 29.36
N GLU A 90 19.32 -14.96 28.77
CA GLU A 90 20.12 -14.21 27.81
C GLU A 90 19.38 -13.98 26.49
N ILE A 91 18.70 -15.01 25.96
CA ILE A 91 17.81 -14.87 24.79
C ILE A 91 16.72 -13.82 25.06
N ARG A 92 16.04 -13.90 26.20
CA ARG A 92 15.03 -12.90 26.60
C ARG A 92 15.62 -11.48 26.62
N ASN A 93 16.78 -11.30 27.24
CA ASN A 93 17.44 -10.00 27.32
C ASN A 93 17.85 -9.45 25.94
N ILE A 94 18.25 -10.32 25.01
CA ILE A 94 18.52 -9.92 23.62
C ILE A 94 17.24 -9.41 22.98
N ILE A 95 16.15 -10.18 23.07
CA ILE A 95 14.83 -9.80 22.52
C ILE A 95 14.38 -8.45 23.07
N GLU A 96 14.44 -8.25 24.39
CA GLU A 96 14.05 -7.00 25.05
C GLU A 96 14.90 -5.80 24.58
N ARG A 97 16.22 -5.97 24.40
CA ARG A 97 17.09 -4.90 23.87
C ARG A 97 16.83 -4.59 22.40
N THR A 98 16.50 -5.61 21.61
CA THR A 98 16.17 -5.42 20.18
C THR A 98 14.74 -4.94 19.96
N SER A 99 13.88 -5.02 20.98
CA SER A 99 12.54 -4.45 21.00
C SER A 99 12.61 -2.94 21.31
N THR A 100 13.37 -2.19 20.54
CA THR A 100 13.39 -0.73 20.62
C THR A 100 12.09 -0.13 20.12
N ASN A 101 11.84 1.12 20.50
CA ASN A 101 10.71 1.91 20.03
C ASN A 101 10.68 1.89 18.49
N VAL A 102 9.49 1.63 17.94
CA VAL A 102 9.31 1.40 16.51
C VAL A 102 9.52 2.74 15.81
N ASP A 103 10.67 2.90 15.19
CA ASP A 103 10.96 4.09 14.38
C ASP A 103 9.99 4.18 13.19
N ASP A 104 9.83 5.36 12.61
CA ASP A 104 8.89 5.63 11.53
C ASP A 104 9.12 4.69 10.33
N ASP A 105 10.38 4.40 10.01
CA ASP A 105 10.77 3.46 8.96
C ASP A 105 10.30 2.03 9.26
N GLN A 106 10.39 1.60 10.52
CA GLN A 106 9.94 0.29 10.94
C GLN A 106 8.41 0.20 10.94
N ALA A 107 7.71 1.26 11.33
CA ALA A 107 6.26 1.34 11.23
C ALA A 107 5.79 1.30 9.76
N HIS A 108 6.50 2.00 8.87
CA HIS A 108 6.24 1.97 7.43
C HIS A 108 6.45 0.58 6.84
N LEU A 109 7.57 -0.07 7.16
CA LEU A 109 7.87 -1.43 6.71
C LEU A 109 6.80 -2.44 7.19
N ARG A 110 6.41 -2.36 8.47
CA ARG A 110 5.33 -3.20 9.02
C ARG A 110 4.02 -2.99 8.27
N ARG A 111 3.69 -1.75 7.92
CA ARG A 111 2.49 -1.45 7.13
C ARG A 111 2.56 -2.07 5.74
N ILE A 112 3.68 -1.93 5.04
CA ILE A 112 3.90 -2.57 3.74
C ILE A 112 3.73 -4.09 3.85
N MET A 113 4.28 -4.71 4.89
CA MET A 113 4.16 -6.15 5.12
C MET A 113 2.72 -6.57 5.40
N LEU A 114 1.97 -5.82 6.20
CA LEU A 114 0.56 -6.09 6.47
C LEU A 114 -0.29 -5.97 5.20
N ASP A 115 -0.05 -4.93 4.40
CA ASP A 115 -0.68 -4.73 3.10
C ASP A 115 -0.38 -5.92 2.15
N ALA A 116 0.86 -6.42 2.17
CA ALA A 116 1.28 -7.60 1.42
C ALA A 116 0.51 -8.85 1.85
N GLY A 117 0.45 -9.07 3.17
CA GLY A 117 -0.25 -10.18 3.80
C GLY A 117 -1.75 -10.13 3.57
N ALA A 118 -2.34 -8.93 3.43
CA ALA A 118 -3.74 -8.73 3.04
C ALA A 118 -3.97 -8.92 1.53
N GLY A 119 -2.90 -8.99 0.73
CA GLY A 119 -2.99 -9.12 -0.73
C GLY A 119 -3.38 -7.82 -1.44
N THR A 120 -3.12 -6.65 -0.84
CA THR A 120 -3.42 -5.37 -1.48
C THR A 120 -2.41 -5.08 -2.60
N SER A 121 -2.92 -4.72 -3.77
CA SER A 121 -2.14 -4.37 -4.95
C SER A 121 -2.31 -2.89 -5.26
N LYS A 122 -1.20 -2.15 -5.21
CA LYS A 122 -1.19 -0.73 -5.59
C LYS A 122 -1.48 -0.56 -7.07
N HIS A 123 -1.04 -1.51 -7.91
CA HIS A 123 -1.38 -1.54 -9.33
C HIS A 123 -2.89 -1.64 -9.55
N GLN A 124 -3.55 -2.59 -8.89
CA GLN A 124 -5.01 -2.73 -8.99
C GLN A 124 -5.75 -1.48 -8.47
N LEU A 125 -5.29 -0.90 -7.37
CA LEU A 125 -5.87 0.34 -6.83
C LEU A 125 -5.70 1.52 -7.80
N LEU A 126 -4.54 1.63 -8.45
CA LEU A 126 -4.29 2.65 -9.47
C LEU A 126 -5.23 2.47 -10.67
N LEU A 127 -5.36 1.26 -11.20
CA LEU A 127 -6.27 0.96 -12.31
C LEU A 127 -7.73 1.25 -11.95
N ALA A 128 -8.17 0.87 -10.75
CA ALA A 128 -9.51 1.15 -10.26
C ALA A 128 -9.79 2.67 -10.12
N SER A 129 -8.80 3.43 -9.64
CA SER A 129 -8.88 4.88 -9.54
C SER A 129 -9.03 5.52 -10.93
N ARG A 130 -8.18 5.14 -11.89
CA ARG A 130 -8.24 5.62 -13.28
C ARG A 130 -9.59 5.33 -13.94
N ALA A 131 -10.12 4.12 -13.76
CA ALA A 131 -11.44 3.75 -14.27
C ALA A 131 -12.56 4.62 -13.68
N THR A 132 -12.49 4.89 -12.37
CA THR A 132 -13.47 5.73 -11.66
C THR A 132 -13.42 7.18 -12.14
N GLU A 133 -12.21 7.73 -12.34
CA GLU A 133 -12.07 9.08 -12.87
C GLU A 133 -12.62 9.18 -14.29
N GLN A 134 -12.33 8.22 -15.17
CA GLN A 134 -12.81 8.24 -16.54
C GLN A 134 -14.36 8.26 -16.62
N ILE A 135 -15.03 7.52 -15.73
CA ILE A 135 -16.49 7.56 -15.59
C ILE A 135 -16.96 8.97 -15.18
N ARG A 136 -16.29 9.61 -14.22
CA ARG A 136 -16.62 10.98 -13.76
C ARG A 136 -16.52 12.01 -14.88
N TRP A 137 -15.46 11.95 -15.69
CA TRP A 137 -15.26 12.87 -16.82
C TRP A 137 -16.28 12.63 -17.94
N SER A 138 -16.61 11.36 -18.21
CA SER A 138 -17.60 10.96 -19.23
C SER A 138 -19.03 11.39 -18.85
N ALA A 139 -19.39 11.28 -17.56
CA ALA A 139 -20.70 11.72 -17.06
C ALA A 139 -20.86 13.25 -17.10
N THR A 140 -19.78 13.98 -16.83
CA THR A 140 -19.79 15.46 -16.83
C THR A 140 -19.91 16.04 -18.24
N THR A 141 -19.33 15.37 -19.25
CA THR A 141 -19.43 15.77 -20.66
C THR A 141 -20.80 15.46 -21.27
N MET A 142 -21.47 14.39 -20.85
CA MET A 142 -22.85 14.08 -21.29
C MET A 142 -23.92 14.98 -20.64
N SER A 143 -23.65 15.54 -19.46
CA SER A 143 -24.58 16.42 -18.73
C SER A 143 -24.67 17.86 -19.30
N ARG A 144 -23.66 18.30 -20.06
CA ARG A 144 -23.61 19.64 -20.69
C ARG A 144 -24.15 19.63 -22.13
N GLY A 145 -25.21 18.85 -22.38
CA GLY A 145 -25.73 18.58 -23.73
C GLY A 145 -27.25 18.68 -23.88
N THR A 146 -27.98 19.25 -22.92
CA THR A 146 -29.39 19.60 -23.09
C THR A 146 -29.51 21.06 -23.56
N PRO A 147 -29.78 21.32 -24.85
CA PRO A 147 -30.30 22.62 -25.26
C PRO A 147 -31.74 22.70 -24.77
N THR A 148 -31.94 23.36 -23.62
CA THR A 148 -33.28 23.78 -23.19
C THR A 148 -33.76 24.80 -24.21
N LEU A 149 -34.70 24.37 -25.07
CA LEU A 149 -35.36 25.22 -26.03
C LEU A 149 -36.04 26.39 -25.30
N ASP A 150 -35.79 27.59 -25.77
CA ASP A 150 -36.37 28.83 -25.27
C ASP A 150 -37.89 28.77 -25.14
N THR A 151 -38.41 29.24 -24.00
CA THR A 151 -39.67 29.99 -23.99
C THR A 151 -39.53 31.15 -23.01
N GLN A 152 -39.51 32.33 -23.60
CA GLN A 152 -39.31 33.65 -23.04
C GLN A 152 -40.54 34.10 -22.23
N ALA A 153 -40.35 34.48 -20.95
CA ALA A 153 -41.20 35.43 -20.23
C ALA A 153 -40.50 36.00 -18.96
N THR A 154 -39.69 37.04 -19.17
CA THR A 154 -39.85 38.40 -18.59
C THR A 154 -39.97 38.58 -17.04
N ILE A 155 -38.90 39.18 -16.48
CA ILE A 155 -38.68 40.05 -15.28
C ILE A 155 -38.63 39.43 -13.87
N ARG A 156 -37.47 39.52 -13.20
CA ARG A 156 -37.11 40.58 -12.21
C ARG A 156 -36.13 40.06 -11.13
N GLY A 157 -34.96 40.71 -11.03
CA GLY A 157 -34.34 40.97 -9.73
C GLY A 157 -32.95 40.40 -9.46
N THR A 158 -32.00 41.34 -9.36
CA THR A 158 -30.84 41.39 -8.43
C THR A 158 -29.64 40.47 -8.61
N ASN A 159 -28.55 41.10 -9.07
CA ASN A 159 -27.18 41.07 -8.54
C ASN A 159 -26.64 39.73 -8.02
N HIS A 160 -25.62 39.20 -8.70
CA HIS A 160 -24.29 39.08 -8.11
C HIS A 160 -23.22 39.07 -9.20
N GLN A 161 -22.32 40.04 -9.09
CA GLN A 161 -21.12 40.21 -9.88
C GLN A 161 -20.01 39.33 -9.26
N MET A 162 -19.40 38.47 -10.07
CA MET A 162 -18.04 37.98 -9.79
C MET A 162 -17.18 38.12 -11.05
N PRO A 163 -15.89 38.50 -10.92
CA PRO A 163 -15.06 38.83 -12.06
C PRO A 163 -14.48 37.56 -12.69
N SER A 164 -14.56 37.50 -14.02
CA SER A 164 -13.80 36.58 -14.86
C SER A 164 -12.30 36.84 -14.72
N ILE A 165 -11.54 35.80 -14.41
CA ILE A 165 -10.10 35.75 -14.69
C ILE A 165 -9.89 34.69 -15.77
N SER A 166 -9.83 35.17 -17.02
CA SER A 166 -9.18 34.45 -18.11
C SER A 166 -7.69 34.75 -18.04
N VAL A 167 -6.86 33.71 -18.10
CA VAL A 167 -5.51 33.86 -18.66
C VAL A 167 -5.26 32.74 -19.67
N GLU A 168 -4.88 33.21 -20.85
CA GLU A 168 -4.61 32.54 -22.10
C GLU A 168 -3.65 31.35 -22.02
N CYS A 169 -4.02 30.29 -22.76
CA CYS A 169 -3.10 29.37 -23.38
C CYS A 169 -2.40 30.09 -24.55
N SER A 170 -1.08 30.29 -24.47
CA SER A 170 -0.26 30.67 -25.62
C SER A 170 0.61 29.49 -26.01
N GLN A 171 0.16 28.75 -27.02
CA GLN A 171 1.05 28.02 -27.92
C GLN A 171 1.30 28.92 -29.13
N HIS A 172 2.56 29.20 -29.43
CA HIS A 172 2.98 29.31 -30.83
C HIS A 172 4.45 28.96 -30.99
N VAL A 173 4.65 27.84 -31.68
CA VAL A 173 5.87 27.46 -32.40
C VAL A 173 6.10 28.47 -33.50
N LEU A 174 7.33 28.97 -33.65
CA LEU A 174 7.92 29.27 -34.97
C LEU A 174 9.44 29.09 -34.91
N ALA A 175 9.91 28.10 -35.67
CA ALA A 175 11.28 27.96 -36.12
C ALA A 175 11.64 29.10 -37.08
N SER A 176 12.89 29.56 -37.07
CA SER A 176 13.60 30.01 -38.28
C SER A 176 15.11 30.08 -38.04
N SER A 177 15.82 29.71 -39.10
CA SER A 177 17.24 29.37 -39.22
C SER A 177 18.08 30.55 -39.74
N SER A 178 19.42 30.40 -39.63
CA SER A 178 20.52 31.10 -40.37
C SER A 178 20.88 32.51 -39.88
N LYS A 179 22.16 32.89 -39.73
CA LYS A 179 23.44 32.44 -40.30
C LYS A 179 24.54 32.39 -39.25
#